data_AF-A0A2M9PFC8-F1
#
_entry.id   AF-A0A2M9PFC8-F1
#
_cell.length_a   1.000
_cell.length_b   1.000
_cell.length_c   1.000
_cell.angle_alpha   90.00
_cell.angle_beta   90.00
_cell.angle_gamma   90.00
#
_symmetry.space_group_name_H-M   'P 1'
#
loop_
_entity.id
_entity.type
_entity.pdbx_description
1 polymer ?
#
loop_
_entity_poly.entity_id
_entity_poly.type
_entity_poly.pdbx_seq_one_letter_code
_entity_poly.pdbx_strand_id
1 'polypeptide(L)'
;EGLAGRLAETRRLLAGLDPAAFLGAEKRITRGQAGFATVELPGEAFLQEFGLPNVYFHHAMAHVALKLAGARLGKADYDGLHLYPEGFSFG
;
A
#
# COMPACT_ATOMS: atom_id res chain seq x y z
N GLU A 1 -17.65 -11.50 3.44
CA GLU A 1 -17.46 -11.29 1.99
C GLU A 1 -17.16 -9.82 1.70
N GLY A 2 -16.85 -9.45 0.44
CA GLY A 2 -16.60 -8.06 0.05
C GLY A 2 -15.22 -7.51 0.46
N LEU A 3 -15.09 -6.18 0.53
CA LEU A 3 -13.80 -5.49 0.78
C LEU A 3 -13.19 -5.85 2.14
N ALA A 4 -13.99 -5.86 3.20
CA ALA A 4 -13.51 -6.23 4.54
C ALA A 4 -12.97 -7.67 4.57
N GLY A 5 -13.63 -8.60 3.88
CA GLY A 5 -13.14 -9.97 3.73
C GLY A 5 -11.82 -10.05 2.97
N ARG A 6 -11.68 -9.29 1.88
CA ARG A 6 -10.42 -9.20 1.12
C ARG A 6 -9.28 -8.64 1.96
N LEU A 7 -9.52 -7.60 2.76
CA LEU A 7 -8.52 -7.02 3.65
C LEU A 7 -8.07 -8.02 4.74
N ALA A 8 -9.02 -8.74 5.35
CA ALA A 8 -8.70 -9.77 6.34
C ALA A 8 -7.86 -10.89 5.74
N GLU A 9 -8.21 -11.35 4.54
CA GLU A 9 -7.47 -12.40 3.84
C GLU A 9 -6.05 -11.94 3.46
N THR A 10 -5.89 -10.75 2.89
CA THR A 10 -4.56 -10.20 2.57
C THR A 10 -3.69 -10.08 3.83
N ARG A 11 -4.25 -9.62 4.96
CA ARG A 11 -3.53 -9.55 6.23
C ARG A 11 -3.09 -10.94 6.71
N ARG A 12 -3.96 -11.95 6.59
CA ARG A 12 -3.64 -13.34 6.94
C ARG A 12 -2.52 -13.90 6.09
N LEU A 13 -2.56 -13.66 4.77
CA LEU A 13 -1.51 -14.09 3.84
C LEU A 13 -0.17 -13.44 4.18
N LEU A 14 -0.13 -12.11 4.38
CA LEU A 14 1.08 -11.40 4.73
C LEU A 14 1.67 -11.85 6.08
N ALA A 15 0.82 -12.05 7.09
CA ALA A 15 1.24 -12.53 8.41
C ALA A 15 1.77 -13.98 8.39
N GLY A 16 1.40 -14.77 7.39
CA GLY A 16 1.85 -16.15 7.22
C GLY A 16 3.13 -16.30 6.36
N LEU A 17 3.70 -15.20 5.86
CA LEU A 17 4.93 -15.26 5.07
C LEU A 17 6.12 -15.61 5.96
N ASP A 18 6.89 -16.62 5.56
CA ASP A 18 8.14 -16.98 6.21
C ASP A 18 9.23 -15.94 5.90
N PRO A 19 9.81 -15.25 6.90
CA PRO A 19 10.92 -14.32 6.69
C PRO A 19 12.11 -14.94 5.96
N ALA A 20 12.37 -16.24 6.13
CA ALA A 20 13.46 -16.92 5.45
C ALA A 20 13.30 -16.94 3.92
N ALA A 21 12.06 -16.85 3.41
CA ALA A 21 11.78 -16.76 1.96
C ALA A 21 12.30 -15.45 1.33
N PHE A 22 12.59 -14.45 2.14
CA PHE A 22 13.09 -13.14 1.72
C PHE A 22 14.63 -13.01 1.80
N LEU A 23 15.34 -14.04 2.27
CA LEU A 23 16.81 -14.04 2.22
C LEU A 23 17.29 -13.93 0.77
N GLY A 24 18.11 -12.90 0.49
CA GLY A 24 18.62 -12.61 -0.86
C GLY A 24 17.56 -12.08 -1.84
N ALA A 25 16.35 -11.75 -1.37
CA ALA A 25 15.27 -11.25 -2.24
C ALA A 25 15.62 -9.92 -2.89
N GLU A 26 16.46 -9.10 -2.26
CA GLU A 26 16.90 -7.81 -2.78
C GLU A 26 17.58 -7.91 -4.15
N LYS A 27 18.26 -9.04 -4.43
CA LYS A 27 18.93 -9.32 -5.71
C LYS A 27 18.12 -10.22 -6.65
N ARG A 28 17.06 -10.85 -6.15
CA ARG A 28 16.24 -11.78 -6.94
C ARG A 28 15.50 -11.00 -8.02
N ILE A 29 15.62 -11.46 -9.26
CA ILE A 29 14.92 -10.83 -10.38
C ILE A 29 13.42 -11.11 -10.26
N THR A 30 12.65 -10.04 -10.10
CA THR A 30 11.20 -10.04 -10.05
C THR A 30 10.66 -9.57 -11.39
N ARG A 31 9.66 -10.29 -11.91
CA ARG A 31 9.00 -9.97 -13.17
C ARG A 31 7.55 -9.59 -12.91
N GLY A 32 7.11 -8.48 -13.49
CA GLY A 32 5.74 -8.00 -13.43
C GLY A 32 5.32 -7.39 -14.76
N GLN A 33 4.01 -7.15 -14.91
CA GLN A 33 3.44 -6.48 -16.07
C GLN A 33 2.97 -5.08 -15.64
N ALA A 34 3.47 -4.04 -16.30
CA ALA A 34 3.08 -2.65 -16.11
C ALA A 34 2.38 -2.13 -17.38
N GLY A 35 1.07 -2.35 -17.45
CA GLY A 35 0.30 -2.10 -18.68
C GLY A 35 0.81 -3.01 -19.80
N PHE A 36 1.34 -2.44 -20.88
CA PHE A 36 1.92 -3.20 -22.00
C PHE A 36 3.43 -3.48 -21.86
N ALA A 37 4.10 -2.92 -20.84
CA ALA A 37 5.51 -3.13 -20.60
C ALA A 37 5.77 -4.28 -19.60
N THR A 38 6.79 -5.09 -19.86
CA THR A 38 7.33 -6.01 -18.86
C THR A 38 8.30 -5.25 -17.96
N VAL A 39 8.11 -5.37 -16.65
CA VAL A 39 9.04 -4.89 -15.63
C VAL A 39 9.85 -6.07 -15.14
N GLU A 40 11.16 -6.00 -15.30
CA GLU A 40 12.10 -7.00 -14.80
C GLU A 40 13.19 -6.28 -13.99
N LEU A 41 13.11 -6.40 -12.66
CA LEU A 41 13.94 -5.64 -11.73
C LEU A 41 14.48 -6.55 -10.62
N PRO A 42 15.68 -6.29 -10.07
CA PRO A 42 16.09 -6.83 -8.77
C PRO A 42 15.05 -6.47 -7.69
N GLY A 43 14.85 -7.35 -6.71
CA GLY A 43 13.76 -7.20 -5.72
C GLY A 43 13.78 -5.88 -4.95
N GLU A 44 14.94 -5.30 -4.68
CA GLU A 44 15.02 -3.98 -4.03
C GLU A 44 14.45 -2.86 -4.93
N ALA A 45 14.89 -2.80 -6.19
CA ALA A 45 14.38 -1.84 -7.16
C ALA A 45 12.89 -2.09 -7.46
N PHE A 46 12.48 -3.36 -7.57
CA PHE A 46 11.07 -3.72 -7.69
C PHE A 46 10.25 -3.17 -6.52
N LEU A 47 10.71 -3.34 -5.27
CA LEU A 47 9.98 -2.88 -4.10
C LEU A 47 9.91 -1.34 -4.05
N GLN A 48 11.04 -0.65 -4.21
CA GLN A 48 11.13 0.80 -3.99
C GLN A 48 10.61 1.62 -5.17
N GLU A 49 10.86 1.18 -6.41
CA GLU A 49 10.57 1.98 -7.61
C GLU A 49 9.25 1.59 -8.27
N PHE A 50 8.75 0.38 -8.02
CA PHE A 50 7.52 -0.11 -8.63
C PHE A 50 6.43 -0.49 -7.60
N GLY A 51 6.72 -1.41 -6.69
CA GLY A 51 5.75 -1.97 -5.74
C GLY A 51 5.18 -0.93 -4.77
N LEU A 52 6.04 -0.27 -4.00
CA LEU A 52 5.62 0.74 -3.02
C LEU A 52 4.93 1.95 -3.69
N PRO A 53 5.45 2.53 -4.78
CA PRO A 53 4.76 3.62 -5.48
C PRO A 53 3.34 3.25 -5.92
N ASN A 54 3.12 2.04 -6.46
CA ASN A 54 1.78 1.57 -6.84
C ASN A 54 0.86 1.40 -5.62
N VAL A 55 1.37 0.80 -4.54
CA VAL A 55 0.59 0.65 -3.29
C VAL A 55 0.16 2.01 -2.73
N TYR A 56 1.09 2.96 -2.63
CA TYR A 56 0.80 4.30 -2.11
C TYR A 56 -0.12 5.09 -3.03
N PHE A 57 0.02 4.98 -4.35
CA PHE A 57 -0.89 5.61 -5.30
C PHE A 57 -2.34 5.16 -5.05
N HIS A 58 -2.58 3.84 -5.02
CA HIS A 58 -3.93 3.32 -4.82
C HIS A 58 -4.48 3.61 -3.42
N HIS A 59 -3.63 3.59 -2.38
CA HIS A 59 -4.04 3.95 -1.03
C HIS A 59 -4.46 5.42 -0.95
N ALA A 60 -3.69 6.33 -1.56
CA ALA A 60 -4.03 7.76 -1.63
C ALA A 60 -5.34 7.99 -2.40
N MET A 61 -5.56 7.28 -3.52
CA MET A 61 -6.79 7.37 -4.28
C MET A 61 -8.01 6.88 -3.49
N ALA A 62 -7.87 5.80 -2.72
CA ALA A 62 -8.94 5.33 -1.83
C ALA A 62 -9.24 6.36 -0.72
N HIS A 63 -8.22 6.95 -0.11
CA HIS A 63 -8.38 7.99 0.90
C HIS A 63 -9.13 9.22 0.34
N VAL A 64 -8.73 9.69 -0.84
CA VAL A 64 -9.39 10.82 -1.52
C VAL A 64 -10.83 10.48 -1.89
N ALA A 65 -11.09 9.30 -2.45
CA ALA A 65 -12.44 8.88 -2.82
C ALA A 65 -13.40 8.84 -1.62
N LEU A 66 -12.94 8.30 -0.48
CA LEU A 66 -13.71 8.29 0.76
C LEU A 66 -13.96 9.70 1.29
N LYS A 67 -12.95 10.57 1.25
CA LYS A 67 -13.08 11.97 1.66
C LYS A 67 -14.08 12.73 0.79
N LEU A 68 -14.04 12.53 -0.53
CA LEU A 68 -15.01 13.10 -1.48
C LEU A 68 -16.43 12.55 -1.26
N ALA A 69 -16.56 11.32 -0.77
CA ALA A 69 -17.85 10.73 -0.37
C ALA A 69 -18.36 11.20 1.01
N GLY A 70 -17.68 12.15 1.66
CA GLY A 70 -18.10 12.74 2.93
C GLY A 70 -17.51 12.07 4.18
N ALA A 71 -16.59 11.11 4.03
CA ALA A 71 -15.89 10.55 5.19
C ALA A 71 -14.98 11.61 5.83
N ARG A 72 -15.02 11.70 7.17
CA ARG A 72 -14.20 12.63 7.96
C ARG A 72 -12.77 12.09 8.13
N LEU A 73 -12.03 12.02 7.03
CA LEU A 73 -10.65 11.53 6.99
C LEU A 73 -9.65 12.69 6.83
N GLY A 74 -8.57 12.62 7.60
CA GLY A 74 -7.42 13.52 7.55
C GLY A 74 -6.11 12.76 7.33
N LYS A 75 -5.00 13.49 7.26
CA LYS A 75 -3.66 12.89 7.04
C LYS A 75 -3.27 11.91 8.15
N ALA A 76 -3.77 12.14 9.37
CA ALA A 76 -3.63 11.24 10.51
C ALA A 76 -4.19 9.83 10.21
N ASP A 77 -5.30 9.72 9.50
CA ASP A 77 -5.90 8.44 9.11
C ASP A 77 -5.13 7.75 7.97
N TYR A 78 -4.32 8.51 7.22
CA TYR A 78 -3.54 7.99 6.10
C TYR A 78 -2.21 7.39 6.57
N ASP A 79 -1.44 8.12 7.38
CA ASP A 79 -0.09 7.70 7.80
C ASP A 79 0.05 7.34 9.28
N GLY A 80 -0.93 7.68 10.13
CA GLY A 80 -0.86 7.45 11.57
C GLY A 80 0.22 8.26 12.30
N LEU A 81 0.92 9.17 11.61
CA LEU A 81 2.00 10.00 12.14
C LEU A 81 1.54 11.43 12.36
N HIS A 82 0.63 11.93 11.52
CA HIS A 82 0.06 13.26 11.71
C HIS A 82 -0.83 13.30 12.94
N LEU A 83 -0.64 14.33 13.75
CA LEU A 83 -1.44 14.60 14.93
C LEU A 83 -2.07 15.97 14.80
N TYR A 84 -3.37 16.03 15.04
CA TYR A 84 -4.13 17.27 15.05
C TYR A 84 -4.77 17.45 16.43
N PRO A 85 -4.84 18.70 16.94
CA PRO A 85 -5.56 18.98 18.18
C PRO A 85 -7.03 18.55 18.08
N GLU A 86 -7.63 18.25 19.22
CA GLU A 86 -9.08 18.02 19.30
C GLU A 86 -9.84 19.23 18.72
N GLY A 87 -10.83 18.96 17.86
CA GLY A 87 -11.61 20.00 17.18
C GLY A 87 -10.94 20.66 15.97
N PHE A 88 -9.71 20.29 15.61
CA PHE A 88 -9.06 20.80 14.41
C PHE A 88 -9.79 20.37 13.12
N SER A 89 -10.03 21.31 12.22
CA SER A 89 -10.56 21.09 10.87
C SER A 89 -9.72 21.87 9.87
N PHE A 90 -9.52 21.32 8.68
CA PHE A 90 -8.87 22.02 7.56
C PHE A 90 -9.79 23.01 6.81
N GLY A 91 -11.01 23.22 7.31
CA GLY A 91 -12.10 23.86 6.59
C GLY A 91 -13.11 22.83 6.13
#